data_AF-Q0IJA9-F1
#
_entry.id   AF-Q0IJA9-F1
#
_cell.length_a   1.000
_cell.length_b   1.000
_cell.length_c   1.000
_cell.angle_alpha   90.00
_cell.angle_beta   90.00
_cell.angle_gamma   90.00
#
_symmetry.space_group_name_H-M   'P 1'
#
loop_
_entity.id
_entity.type
_entity.pdbx_description
1 polymer ?
#
loop_
_entity_poly.entity_id
_entity_poly.type
_entity_poly.pdbx_seq_one_letter_code
_entity_poly.pdbx_strand_id
1 'polypeptide(L)'
;FEDENGFTYKASWFMQFRAVLWRSWLSVLKEPLLVKVRLFQTTMVAVLIGLIFLGQQLTQVGVMNINGAIFLFLTNMTFQNAFATITVFTSELPVFIRETRSRLYRCDT
;
A
#
# COMPACT_ATOMS: atom_id res chain seq x y z
N PHE A 1 12.28 33.16 -37.18
CA PHE A 1 11.37 32.01 -37.33
C PHE A 1 12.11 30.83 -36.72
N GLU A 2 11.99 30.67 -35.40
CA GLU A 2 12.77 29.72 -34.59
C GLU A 2 12.01 28.39 -34.48
N ASP A 3 12.59 27.36 -35.08
CA ASP A 3 12.52 25.93 -34.83
C ASP A 3 11.29 25.38 -34.07
N GLU A 4 10.25 25.09 -34.85
CA GLU A 4 9.29 24.04 -34.56
C GLU A 4 9.94 22.65 -34.76
N ASN A 5 10.52 22.06 -33.71
CA ASN A 5 10.87 20.64 -33.69
C ASN A 5 10.69 20.06 -32.29
N GLY A 6 9.51 19.45 -32.07
CA GLY A 6 9.24 18.40 -31.09
C GLY A 6 9.77 18.59 -29.67
N PHE A 7 8.89 19.02 -28.76
CA PHE A 7 9.13 19.04 -27.30
C PHE A 7 9.61 17.67 -26.79
N THR A 8 10.93 17.46 -26.79
CA THR A 8 11.57 16.20 -26.46
C THR A 8 11.85 16.16 -24.97
N TYR A 9 11.19 15.25 -24.25
CA TYR A 9 11.49 14.98 -22.85
C TYR A 9 12.97 14.58 -22.72
N LYS A 10 13.75 15.30 -21.89
CA LYS A 10 15.20 15.07 -21.71
C LYS A 10 15.56 13.70 -21.10
N ALA A 11 14.60 13.01 -20.49
CA ALA A 11 14.80 11.71 -19.85
C ALA A 11 13.84 10.67 -20.43
N SER A 12 14.35 9.47 -20.72
CA SER A 12 13.55 8.32 -21.14
C SER A 12 12.49 7.96 -20.09
N TRP A 13 11.33 7.45 -20.53
CA TRP A 13 10.20 7.05 -19.68
C TRP A 13 10.62 6.13 -18.53
N PHE A 14 11.51 5.17 -18.79
CA PHE A 14 12.06 4.27 -17.77
C PHE A 14 12.91 4.99 -16.71
N MET A 15 13.63 6.03 -17.11
CA MET A 15 14.47 6.83 -16.20
C MET A 15 13.58 7.64 -15.23
N GLN A 16 12.49 8.20 -15.75
CA GLN A 16 11.50 8.94 -14.97
C GLN A 16 10.76 8.02 -13.99
N PHE A 17 10.27 6.86 -14.47
CA PHE A 17 9.62 5.86 -13.63
C PHE A 17 10.52 5.37 -12.50
N ARG A 18 11.79 5.05 -12.80
CA ARG A 18 12.75 4.61 -11.79
C ARG A 18 13.05 5.70 -10.75
N ALA A 19 13.14 6.96 -11.16
CA ALA A 19 13.39 8.08 -10.25
C ALA A 19 12.23 8.30 -9.27
N VAL A 20 10.98 8.24 -9.76
CA VAL A 20 9.77 8.35 -8.91
C VAL A 20 9.65 7.16 -7.99
N LEU A 21 9.88 5.95 -8.50
CA LEU A 21 9.81 4.72 -7.71
C LEU A 21 10.88 4.71 -6.61
N TRP A 22 12.11 5.14 -6.91
CA TRP A 22 13.17 5.30 -5.92
C TRP A 22 12.82 6.34 -4.85
N ARG A 23 12.29 7.49 -5.25
CA ARG A 23 11.88 8.55 -4.31
C ARG A 23 10.73 8.08 -3.40
N SER A 24 9.72 7.42 -3.98
CA SER A 24 8.59 6.85 -3.23
C SER A 24 9.06 5.77 -2.27
N TRP A 25 9.94 4.86 -2.73
CA TRP A 25 10.55 3.82 -1.89
C TRP A 25 11.33 4.40 -0.70
N LEU A 26 12.14 5.43 -0.93
CA LEU A 26 12.91 6.08 0.11
C LEU A 26 12.02 6.84 1.11
N SER A 27 10.91 7.42 0.64
CA SER A 27 9.91 8.09 1.47
C SER A 27 9.20 7.09 2.39
N VAL A 28 8.80 5.93 1.85
CA VAL A 28 8.17 4.85 2.62
C VAL A 28 9.13 4.28 3.67
N LEU A 29 10.41 4.09 3.32
CA LEU A 29 11.43 3.63 4.28
C LEU A 29 11.72 4.64 5.39
N LYS A 30 11.59 5.95 5.11
CA LYS A 30 11.81 7.03 6.09
C LYS A 30 10.67 7.22 7.10
N GLU A 31 9.51 6.60 6.87
CA GLU A 31 8.38 6.60 7.81
C GLU A 31 8.22 5.23 8.52
N PRO A 32 9.21 4.77 9.30
CA PRO A 32 9.14 3.48 9.97
C PRO A 32 8.06 3.44 11.05
N LEU A 33 7.52 4.60 11.47
CA LEU A 33 6.50 4.68 12.51
C LEU A 33 5.19 4.01 12.08
N LEU A 34 4.71 4.30 10.86
CA LEU A 34 3.47 3.72 10.34
C LEU A 34 3.57 2.19 10.21
N VAL A 35 4.72 1.71 9.73
CA VAL A 35 5.01 0.28 9.57
C VAL A 35 5.10 -0.42 10.94
N LYS A 36 5.78 0.21 11.91
CA LYS A 36 5.89 -0.32 13.29
C LYS A 36 4.53 -0.40 13.99
N VAL A 37 3.70 0.63 13.87
CA VAL A 37 2.35 0.66 14.47
C VAL A 37 1.48 -0.45 13.88
N ARG A 38 1.51 -0.62 12.55
CA ARG A 38 0.78 -1.71 11.89
C ARG A 38 1.28 -3.08 12.36
N LEU A 39 2.59 -3.32 12.36
CA LEU A 39 3.14 -4.59 12.86
C LEU A 39 2.71 -4.87 14.30
N PHE A 40 2.80 -3.88 15.19
CA PHE A 40 2.36 -4.02 16.58
C PHE A 40 0.87 -4.36 16.68
N GLN A 41 0.02 -3.66 15.93
CA GLN A 41 -1.42 -3.91 15.88
C GLN A 41 -1.72 -5.34 15.40
N THR A 42 -1.09 -5.80 14.31
CA THR A 42 -1.32 -7.15 13.79
C THR A 42 -0.84 -8.23 14.77
N THR A 43 0.30 -8.02 15.42
CA THR A 43 0.81 -8.93 16.46
C THR A 43 -0.14 -8.99 17.65
N MET A 44 -0.68 -7.86 18.11
CA MET A 44 -1.64 -7.83 19.22
C MET A 44 -2.92 -8.62 18.89
N VAL A 45 -3.47 -8.44 17.68
CA VAL A 45 -4.65 -9.19 17.21
C VAL A 45 -4.34 -10.68 17.07
N ALA A 46 -3.18 -11.05 16.53
CA ALA A 46 -2.76 -12.44 16.41
C ALA A 46 -2.62 -13.12 17.78
N VAL A 47 -2.05 -12.43 18.78
CA VAL A 47 -1.94 -12.93 20.16
C VAL A 47 -3.32 -13.11 20.79
N LEU A 48 -4.24 -12.15 20.62
CA LEU A 48 -5.60 -12.25 21.14
C LEU A 48 -6.35 -13.44 20.56
N ILE A 49 -6.28 -13.65 19.24
CA ILE A 49 -6.89 -14.82 18.59
C ILE A 49 -6.20 -16.10 19.08
N GLY A 50 -4.87 -16.12 19.16
CA GLY A 50 -4.11 -17.26 19.68
C GLY A 50 -4.53 -17.65 21.10
N LEU A 51 -4.79 -16.68 21.96
CA LEU A 51 -5.24 -16.90 23.34
C LEU A 51 -6.71 -17.39 23.41
N ILE A 52 -7.61 -16.84 22.58
CA ILE A 52 -9.02 -17.25 22.56
C ILE A 52 -9.18 -18.72 22.13
N PHE A 53 -8.31 -19.20 21.25
CA PHE A 53 -8.33 -20.57 20.74
C PHE A 53 -7.41 -21.53 21.50
N LEU A 54 -6.70 -21.05 22.53
CA LEU A 54 -5.83 -21.87 23.36
C LEU A 54 -6.69 -22.84 24.17
N GLY A 55 -6.67 -24.13 23.81
CA GLY A 55 -7.44 -25.17 24.50
C GLY A 55 -8.82 -25.47 23.90
N GLN A 56 -9.12 -25.00 22.68
CA GLN A 56 -10.34 -25.39 21.98
C GLN A 56 -10.34 -26.91 21.70
N GLN A 57 -11.35 -27.62 22.20
CA GLN A 57 -11.53 -29.04 21.89
C GLN A 57 -11.89 -29.21 20.41
N LEU A 58 -11.25 -30.18 19.74
CA LEU A 58 -11.48 -30.51 18.33
C LEU A 58 -12.82 -31.23 18.13
N THR A 59 -13.90 -30.50 18.40
CA THR A 59 -15.29 -30.88 18.13
C THR A 59 -15.78 -30.13 16.90
N GLN A 60 -16.90 -30.56 16.31
CA GLN A 60 -17.48 -29.90 15.13
C GLN A 60 -17.79 -28.41 15.36
N VAL A 61 -18.17 -28.03 16.59
CA VAL A 61 -18.37 -26.63 17.00
C VAL A 61 -17.02 -25.89 17.09
N GLY A 62 -15.98 -26.56 17.59
CA GLY A 62 -14.61 -26.01 17.65
C GLY A 62 -14.05 -25.67 16.27
N VAL A 63 -14.25 -26.55 15.28
CA VAL A 63 -13.82 -26.32 13.88
C VAL A 63 -14.55 -25.11 13.28
N MET A 64 -15.85 -24.96 13.53
CA MET A 64 -16.62 -23.80 13.08
C MET A 64 -16.11 -22.49 13.69
N ASN A 65 -15.80 -22.47 14.99
CA ASN A 65 -15.23 -21.31 15.67
C ASN A 65 -13.87 -20.92 15.07
N ILE A 66 -13.00 -21.90 14.79
CA ILE A 66 -11.67 -21.66 14.19
C ILE A 66 -11.82 -21.05 12.80
N ASN A 67 -12.70 -21.59 11.96
CA ASN A 67 -12.97 -21.04 10.64
C ASN A 67 -13.51 -19.60 10.70
N GLY A 68 -14.40 -19.31 11.66
CA GLY A 68 -14.90 -17.95 11.88
C GLY A 68 -13.80 -16.97 12.28
N ALA A 69 -12.86 -17.39 13.12
CA ALA A 69 -11.73 -16.57 13.53
C ALA A 69 -10.72 -16.32 12.40
N ILE A 70 -10.41 -17.36 11.61
CA ILE A 70 -9.53 -17.23 10.44
C ILE A 70 -10.18 -16.27 9.42
N PHE A 71 -11.48 -16.41 9.17
CA PHE A 71 -12.22 -15.51 8.29
C PHE A 71 -12.13 -14.05 8.78
N LEU A 72 -12.45 -13.80 10.04
CA LEU A 72 -12.42 -12.46 10.62
C LEU A 72 -11.01 -11.86 10.57
N PHE A 73 -9.97 -12.65 10.87
CA PHE A 73 -8.57 -12.24 10.77
C PHE A 73 -8.19 -11.86 9.33
N LEU A 74 -8.48 -12.73 8.38
CA LEU A 74 -8.14 -12.53 6.97
C LEU A 74 -8.86 -11.31 6.39
N THR A 75 -10.14 -11.15 6.69
CA THR A 75 -10.94 -10.00 6.27
C THR A 75 -10.40 -8.70 6.88
N ASN A 76 -10.08 -8.68 8.18
CA ASN A 76 -9.52 -7.49 8.83
C ASN A 76 -8.16 -7.10 8.21
N MET A 77 -7.29 -8.08 7.96
CA MET A 77 -6.00 -7.87 7.31
C MET A 77 -6.16 -7.37 5.87
N THR A 78 -7.11 -7.92 5.12
CA THR A 78 -7.38 -7.50 3.73
C THR A 78 -7.86 -6.04 3.69
N PHE A 79 -8.80 -5.67 4.57
CA PHE A 79 -9.28 -4.29 4.64
C PHE A 79 -8.19 -3.30 5.07
N GLN A 80 -7.33 -3.67 6.03
CA GLN A 80 -6.21 -2.82 6.44
C GLN A 80 -5.21 -2.57 5.31
N ASN A 81 -4.95 -3.59 4.46
CA ASN A 81 -4.10 -3.44 3.28
C ASN A 81 -4.77 -2.57 2.21
N ALA A 82 -6.04 -2.82 1.90
CA ALA A 82 -6.79 -2.02 0.94
C ALA A 82 -6.86 -0.54 1.34
N PHE A 83 -7.14 -0.26 2.61
CA PHE A 83 -7.20 1.11 3.14
C PHE A 83 -5.83 1.80 3.10
N ALA A 84 -4.72 1.06 3.29
CA ALA A 84 -3.37 1.58 3.12
C ALA A 84 -3.15 2.09 1.70
N THR A 85 -3.46 1.25 0.71
CA THR A 85 -3.28 1.57 -0.70
C THR A 85 -4.15 2.75 -1.11
N ILE A 86 -5.41 2.77 -0.68
CA ILE A 86 -6.31 3.89 -0.94
C ILE A 86 -5.74 5.18 -0.36
N THR A 87 -5.25 5.15 0.88
CA THR A 87 -4.70 6.34 1.54
C THR A 87 -3.49 6.88 0.78
N VAL A 88 -2.54 6.00 0.43
CA VAL A 88 -1.34 6.37 -0.34
C VAL A 88 -1.71 6.89 -1.72
N PHE A 89 -2.63 6.22 -2.41
CA PHE A 89 -3.09 6.65 -3.73
C PHE A 89 -3.75 8.04 -3.66
N THR A 90 -4.60 8.27 -2.67
CA THR A 90 -5.30 9.55 -2.50
C THR A 90 -4.33 10.69 -2.15
N SER A 91 -3.25 10.40 -1.41
CA SER A 91 -2.20 11.40 -1.12
C SER A 91 -1.32 11.73 -2.33
N GLU A 92 -1.05 10.76 -3.20
CA GLU A 92 -0.18 10.93 -4.37
C GLU A 92 -0.95 11.47 -5.61
N LEU A 93 -2.26 11.22 -5.70
CA LEU A 93 -3.12 11.70 -6.78
C LEU A 93 -3.07 13.22 -7.01
N PRO A 94 -3.16 14.11 -5.99
CA PRO A 94 -3.05 15.55 -6.22
C PRO A 94 -1.66 15.99 -6.69
N VAL A 95 -0.60 15.31 -6.23
CA VAL A 95 0.78 15.54 -6.69
C VAL A 95 0.89 15.19 -8.16
N PHE A 96 0.37 14.03 -8.55
CA PHE A 96 0.29 13.59 -9.94
C PHE A 96 -0.46 14.59 -10.83
N ILE A 97 -1.68 15.02 -10.44
CA ILE A 97 -2.46 16.00 -11.23
C ILE A 97 -1.72 17.33 -11.38
N ARG A 98 -0.94 17.75 -10.37
CA ARG A 98 -0.12 18.96 -10.45
C ARG A 98 1.05 18.78 -11.42
N GLU A 99 1.80 17.70 -11.31
CA GLU A 99 2.98 17.41 -12.13
C GLU A 99 2.62 17.16 -13.60
N THR A 100 1.48 16.52 -13.86
CA THR A 100 0.90 16.35 -15.20
C THR A 100 0.52 17.70 -15.83
N ARG A 101 -0.11 18.61 -15.08
CA ARG A 101 -0.41 19.97 -15.57
C ARG A 101 0.85 20.78 -15.89
N SER A 102 1.94 20.55 -15.15
CA SER A 102 3.25 21.15 -15.40
C SER A 102 4.06 20.47 -16.52
N ARG A 103 3.49 19.48 -17.22
CA ARG A 103 4.14 18.73 -18.33
C ARG A 103 5.42 18.00 -17.93
N LEU A 104 5.52 17.55 -16.68
CA LEU A 104 6.68 16.78 -16.19
C LEU A 104 6.62 15.30 -16.56
N TYR A 105 5.43 14.76 -16.88
CA TYR A 105 5.22 13.37 -17.31
C TYR A 105 4.28 13.30 -18.53
N ARG A 106 4.55 12.37 -19.46
CA ARG A 106 3.60 12.01 -20.54
C ARG A 106 2.51 11.10 -19.98
N CYS A 107 1.26 11.47 -20.22
CA CYS A 107 0.08 10.65 -19.91
C CYS A 107 -0.58 10.04 -21.14
N ASP A 108 -0.03 10.27 -22.34
CA ASP A 108 -0.49 9.62 -23.58
C ASP A 108 0.43 8.46 -23.99
N THR A 109 -0.20 7.45 -24.58
CA THR A 109 0.44 6.37 -25.35
C THR A 109 0.46 6.74 -26.81
#